data_AF-A0A928DJ31-F1
#
_entry.id   AF-A0A928DJ31-F1
#
_cell.length_a   1.000
_cell.length_b   1.000
_cell.length_c   1.000
_cell.angle_alpha   90.00
_cell.angle_beta   90.00
_cell.angle_gamma   90.00
#
_symmetry.space_group_name_H-M   'P 1'
#
loop_
_entity.id
_entity.type
_entity.pdbx_description
1 polymer ?
#
loop_
_entity_poly.entity_id
_entity_poly.type
_entity_poly.pdbx_seq_one_letter_code
_entity_poly.pdbx_strand_id
1 'polypeptide(L)'
;MLNIIKKLFQPYTLEDESKKNASVPISIREIIETDPTLKRMPIGYMWHEIIAMYPEYIYKYLQFFEERSSCVWDYWDEFFLGSTPGYSNDKHQVNARHWLYVLSYQPNFIRFIGDISDLIYNLEYRGHFGAGCISFVNLLKKQPQIIDATNIESYYHNNLKDIFLEFNDTCWSSLLLSQPQFANLCDEFNGWRNPSFDRNGRVDKNSRGEPWASIDIAKLVSKHPQFIDKFDWNCIDIDGKVEILCNQPQFVDRFDINGEWRELKSEHWARLLTKNPSFEKKFEEYYGWCQFEHWGKLLSVQLQYLKKCDEYNGWEHMDWSLLLAKRPQFANKCDKWNFRHEDWAALLLKQPQFDDKCDEFFIWKKFDVQDWVKILSKQPQFSNRCFSWAAFRGSDIADLIKYQPQFLDKFNPSQIKEEADRIGTILIKSKLKDLYTNKIDFDWDSLYKKYRERLKEIETKRNKK
;
A
#
# COMPACT_ATOMS: atom_id res chain seq x y z
N MET A 1 -8.02 -24.55 15.55
CA MET A 1 -8.22 -24.32 14.09
C MET A 1 -7.47 -25.32 13.21
N LEU A 2 -6.14 -25.36 13.20
CA LEU A 2 -5.37 -26.23 12.30
C LEU A 2 -5.74 -27.73 12.39
N ASN A 3 -6.00 -28.24 13.60
CA ASN A 3 -6.49 -29.61 13.82
C ASN A 3 -7.95 -29.84 13.38
N ILE A 4 -8.77 -28.79 13.34
CA ILE A 4 -10.17 -28.85 12.86
C ILE A 4 -10.17 -28.95 11.33
N ILE A 5 -9.35 -28.14 10.68
CA ILE A 5 -9.17 -28.15 9.22
C ILE A 5 -8.62 -29.51 8.76
N LYS A 6 -7.63 -30.07 9.46
CA LYS A 6 -7.13 -31.43 9.19
C LYS A 6 -8.21 -32.52 9.32
N LYS A 7 -9.17 -32.36 10.23
CA LYS A 7 -10.30 -33.29 10.39
C LYS A 7 -11.37 -33.12 9.30
N LEU A 8 -11.62 -31.89 8.86
CA LEU A 8 -12.60 -31.60 7.81
C LEU A 8 -12.17 -32.06 6.42
N PHE A 9 -10.86 -32.12 6.16
CA PHE A 9 -10.30 -32.39 4.82
C PHE A 9 -9.44 -33.67 4.76
N GLN A 10 -9.66 -34.64 5.65
CA GLN A 10 -8.98 -35.94 5.56
C GLN A 10 -9.50 -36.72 4.32
N PRO A 11 -8.63 -37.16 3.40
CA PRO A 11 -9.06 -37.89 2.21
C PRO A 11 -9.57 -39.29 2.61
N TYR A 12 -10.75 -39.66 2.12
CA TYR A 12 -11.30 -41.01 2.27
C TYR A 12 -10.48 -41.99 1.41
N THR A 13 -10.09 -43.13 1.99
CA THR A 13 -9.54 -44.26 1.24
C THR A 13 -10.65 -45.21 0.81
N LEU A 14 -10.56 -45.77 -0.41
CA LEU A 14 -11.51 -46.74 -0.97
C LEU A 14 -11.77 -47.97 -0.07
N GLU A 15 -10.92 -48.25 0.91
CA GLU A 15 -11.10 -49.35 1.86
C GLU A 15 -12.25 -49.14 2.86
N ASP A 16 -12.65 -47.89 3.13
CA ASP A 16 -13.68 -47.58 4.13
C ASP A 16 -15.11 -47.88 3.66
N GLU A 17 -15.35 -48.03 2.34
CA GLU A 17 -16.67 -48.39 1.78
C GLU A 17 -17.02 -49.89 1.92
N SER A 18 -16.03 -50.75 2.20
CA SER A 18 -16.28 -52.19 2.40
C SER A 18 -17.05 -52.50 3.69
N LYS A 19 -17.18 -51.52 4.59
CA LYS A 19 -18.01 -51.61 5.80
C LYS A 19 -19.38 -51.01 5.52
N LYS A 20 -20.33 -51.88 5.16
CA LYS A 20 -21.76 -51.57 4.89
C LYS A 20 -22.56 -50.86 6.02
N ASN A 21 -21.92 -50.40 7.09
CA ASN A 21 -22.52 -49.65 8.20
C ASN A 21 -21.62 -48.48 8.68
N ALA A 22 -20.83 -47.85 7.81
CA ALA A 22 -20.18 -46.60 8.15
C ALA A 22 -21.23 -45.48 8.24
N SER A 23 -21.43 -44.94 9.45
CA SER A 23 -22.28 -43.77 9.70
C SER A 23 -21.84 -42.61 8.81
N VAL A 24 -22.81 -41.93 8.19
CA VAL A 24 -22.64 -40.63 7.53
C VAL A 24 -21.81 -39.71 8.46
N PRO A 25 -20.81 -38.96 7.95
CA PRO A 25 -20.01 -38.09 8.80
C PRO A 25 -20.89 -37.08 9.55
N ILE A 26 -20.53 -36.81 10.81
CA ILE A 26 -21.00 -35.67 11.61
C ILE A 26 -21.04 -34.45 10.69
N SER A 27 -22.24 -33.89 10.49
CA SER A 27 -22.38 -32.80 9.53
C SER A 27 -21.55 -31.60 9.98
N ILE A 28 -20.99 -30.82 9.05
CA ILE A 28 -20.26 -29.57 9.37
C ILE A 28 -21.09 -28.66 10.28
N ARG A 29 -22.42 -28.68 10.09
CA ARG A 29 -23.41 -28.04 10.94
C ARG A 29 -23.31 -28.47 12.40
N GLU A 30 -23.15 -29.78 12.64
CA GLU A 30 -23.04 -30.37 13.98
C GLU A 30 -21.71 -29.99 14.67
N ILE A 31 -20.61 -29.82 13.92
CA ILE A 31 -19.33 -29.31 14.45
C ILE A 31 -19.43 -27.82 14.82
N ILE A 32 -20.12 -27.02 14.00
CA ILE A 32 -20.36 -25.59 14.25
C ILE A 32 -21.31 -25.38 15.43
N GLU A 33 -22.33 -26.23 15.55
CA GLU A 33 -23.34 -26.17 16.62
C GLU A 33 -22.76 -26.61 17.98
N THR A 34 -21.72 -27.45 17.99
CA THR A 34 -21.10 -27.99 19.21
C THR A 34 -19.86 -27.23 19.71
N ASP A 35 -19.21 -26.39 18.90
CA ASP A 35 -18.06 -25.56 19.32
C ASP A 35 -18.48 -24.10 19.67
N PRO A 36 -18.39 -23.67 20.95
CA PRO A 36 -18.84 -22.34 21.39
C PRO A 36 -18.06 -21.16 20.78
N THR A 37 -16.85 -21.42 20.27
CA THR A 37 -15.97 -20.42 19.66
C THR A 37 -16.39 -20.18 18.21
N LEU A 38 -16.70 -21.25 17.49
CA LEU A 38 -17.14 -21.19 16.10
C LEU A 38 -18.57 -20.64 16.00
N LYS A 39 -19.44 -20.96 16.96
CA LYS A 39 -20.80 -20.42 17.07
C LYS A 39 -20.87 -18.89 17.21
N ARG A 40 -19.79 -18.24 17.66
CA ARG A 40 -19.71 -16.77 17.86
C ARG A 40 -19.01 -16.04 16.72
N MET A 41 -18.36 -16.75 15.80
CA MET A 41 -17.70 -16.14 14.65
C MET A 41 -18.71 -15.87 13.52
N PRO A 42 -18.71 -14.68 12.89
CA PRO A 42 -19.46 -14.47 11.67
C PRO A 42 -18.96 -15.47 10.62
N ILE A 43 -19.84 -16.34 10.14
CA ILE A 43 -19.50 -17.47 9.25
C ILE A 43 -18.66 -17.01 8.05
N GLY A 44 -18.95 -15.82 7.48
CA GLY A 44 -18.19 -15.24 6.38
C GLY A 44 -16.72 -14.91 6.69
N TYR A 45 -16.38 -14.51 7.92
CA TYR A 45 -15.00 -14.18 8.31
C TYR A 45 -14.14 -15.43 8.52
N MET A 46 -14.74 -16.49 9.04
CA MET A 46 -14.08 -17.79 9.24
C MET A 46 -13.69 -18.42 7.91
N TRP A 47 -14.56 -18.36 6.90
CA TRP A 47 -14.25 -18.88 5.57
C TRP A 47 -13.18 -18.06 4.85
N HIS A 48 -13.12 -16.74 5.06
CA HIS A 48 -12.03 -15.88 4.55
C HIS A 48 -10.65 -16.36 5.01
N GLU A 49 -10.48 -16.56 6.31
CA GLU A 49 -9.22 -17.03 6.89
C GLU A 49 -8.91 -18.47 6.45
N ILE A 50 -9.92 -19.35 6.35
CA ILE A 50 -9.71 -20.74 5.92
C ILE A 50 -9.30 -20.81 4.44
N ILE A 51 -9.96 -20.05 3.56
CA ILE A 51 -9.63 -19.98 2.13
C ILE A 51 -8.26 -19.36 1.92
N ALA A 52 -7.92 -18.28 2.64
CA ALA A 52 -6.63 -17.63 2.56
C ALA A 52 -5.49 -18.50 3.11
N MET A 53 -5.74 -19.29 4.15
CA MET A 53 -4.72 -20.12 4.80
C MET A 53 -4.52 -21.50 4.12
N TYR A 54 -5.53 -22.05 3.41
CA TYR A 54 -5.47 -23.42 2.87
C TYR A 54 -6.04 -23.56 1.44
N PRO A 55 -5.58 -22.76 0.47
CA PRO A 55 -6.13 -22.78 -0.89
C PRO A 55 -5.97 -24.14 -1.60
N GLU A 56 -4.89 -24.89 -1.33
CA GLU A 56 -4.63 -26.20 -1.95
C GLU A 56 -5.61 -27.30 -1.53
N TYR A 57 -6.13 -27.24 -0.30
CA TYR A 57 -7.12 -28.21 0.20
C TYR A 57 -8.49 -27.99 -0.41
N ILE A 58 -8.86 -26.72 -0.59
CA ILE A 58 -10.09 -26.34 -1.29
C ILE A 58 -10.01 -26.76 -2.76
N TYR A 59 -8.85 -26.58 -3.40
CA TYR A 59 -8.62 -27.06 -4.77
C TYR A 59 -8.82 -28.58 -4.91
N LYS A 60 -8.18 -29.39 -4.04
CA LYS A 60 -8.37 -30.86 -4.04
C LYS A 60 -9.79 -31.28 -3.72
N TYR A 61 -10.45 -30.57 -2.80
CA TYR A 61 -11.85 -30.80 -2.46
C TYR A 61 -12.76 -30.55 -3.66
N LEU A 62 -12.55 -29.48 -4.42
CA LEU A 62 -13.34 -29.18 -5.62
C LEU A 62 -13.05 -30.14 -6.78
N GLN A 63 -11.79 -30.58 -6.93
CA GLN A 63 -11.40 -31.60 -7.90
C GLN A 63 -12.11 -32.94 -7.67
N PHE A 64 -12.35 -33.30 -6.40
CA PHE A 64 -13.10 -34.50 -6.02
C PHE A 64 -14.59 -34.45 -6.43
N PHE A 65 -15.19 -33.27 -6.57
CA PHE A 65 -16.60 -33.12 -6.96
C PHE A 65 -16.82 -32.96 -8.47
N GLU A 66 -15.79 -32.59 -9.25
CA GLU A 66 -15.81 -32.53 -10.72
C GLU A 66 -16.21 -33.87 -11.36
N GLU A 67 -15.79 -34.98 -10.76
CA GLU A 67 -16.08 -36.32 -11.25
C GLU A 67 -17.56 -36.73 -11.03
N ARG A 68 -18.37 -35.92 -10.34
CA ARG A 68 -19.72 -36.28 -9.88
C ARG A 68 -20.77 -35.14 -10.03
N SER A 69 -21.13 -34.84 -11.28
CA SER A 69 -22.41 -34.23 -11.74
C SER A 69 -22.74 -32.75 -11.43
N SER A 70 -23.67 -32.21 -12.21
CA SER A 70 -24.18 -30.81 -12.24
C SER A 70 -24.95 -30.35 -10.99
N CYS A 71 -25.19 -31.21 -10.00
CA CYS A 71 -26.05 -30.95 -8.83
C CYS A 71 -25.33 -30.15 -7.72
N VAL A 72 -24.02 -29.96 -7.84
CA VAL A 72 -23.19 -29.31 -6.81
C VAL A 72 -23.47 -27.81 -6.71
N TRP A 73 -23.83 -27.16 -7.83
CA TRP A 73 -24.11 -25.72 -7.88
C TRP A 73 -25.41 -25.35 -7.16
N ASP A 74 -26.49 -26.13 -7.35
CA ASP A 74 -27.76 -25.95 -6.63
C ASP A 74 -27.59 -26.13 -5.12
N TYR A 75 -26.76 -27.09 -4.71
CA TYR A 75 -26.45 -27.35 -3.29
C TYR A 75 -25.56 -26.26 -2.69
N TRP A 76 -24.63 -25.71 -3.48
CA TRP A 76 -23.74 -24.62 -3.05
C TRP A 76 -24.48 -23.30 -2.89
N ASP A 77 -25.40 -23.00 -3.81
CA ASP A 77 -26.27 -21.85 -3.72
C ASP A 77 -27.19 -21.95 -2.49
N GLU A 78 -27.83 -23.09 -2.21
CA GLU A 78 -28.58 -23.24 -0.95
C GLU A 78 -27.70 -23.10 0.30
N PHE A 79 -26.49 -23.64 0.27
CA PHE A 79 -25.61 -23.75 1.45
C PHE A 79 -24.95 -22.41 1.84
N PHE A 80 -24.61 -21.55 0.87
CA PHE A 80 -24.05 -20.21 1.13
C PHE A 80 -25.10 -19.09 1.11
N LEU A 81 -26.20 -19.24 0.36
CA LEU A 81 -27.22 -18.18 0.24
C LEU A 81 -28.21 -18.20 1.39
N GLY A 82 -28.41 -19.34 2.06
CA GLY A 82 -29.32 -19.49 3.20
C GLY A 82 -30.71 -18.97 2.86
N SER A 83 -31.58 -19.82 2.33
CA SER A 83 -32.99 -19.55 2.06
C SER A 83 -33.74 -19.13 3.33
N THR A 84 -33.59 -17.86 3.71
CA THR A 84 -34.39 -17.17 4.71
C THR A 84 -35.02 -15.98 3.99
N PRO A 85 -36.35 -15.98 3.79
CA PRO A 85 -37.04 -14.86 3.17
C PRO A 85 -36.83 -13.60 4.02
N GLY A 86 -36.18 -12.57 3.48
CA GLY A 86 -36.19 -11.23 4.06
C GLY A 86 -34.85 -10.53 4.36
N TYR A 87 -33.69 -11.02 3.89
CA TYR A 87 -32.41 -10.30 4.08
C TYR A 87 -31.78 -9.83 2.75
N SER A 88 -31.23 -8.61 2.79
CA SER A 88 -30.93 -7.68 1.68
C SER A 88 -29.75 -8.05 0.75
N ASN A 89 -29.63 -7.27 -0.34
CA ASN A 89 -28.64 -7.30 -1.44
C ASN A 89 -27.14 -7.41 -1.04
N ASP A 90 -26.76 -7.22 0.22
CA ASP A 90 -25.36 -7.14 0.67
C ASP A 90 -24.63 -8.50 0.67
N LYS A 91 -25.33 -9.62 0.87
CA LYS A 91 -24.70 -10.96 0.90
C LYS A 91 -24.11 -11.39 -0.45
N HIS A 92 -24.69 -10.96 -1.55
CA HIS A 92 -24.25 -11.37 -2.88
C HIS A 92 -23.05 -10.56 -3.40
N GLN A 93 -22.90 -9.30 -2.96
CA GLN A 93 -21.71 -8.47 -3.26
C GLN A 93 -20.43 -9.09 -2.69
N VAL A 94 -20.54 -9.60 -1.47
CA VAL A 94 -19.50 -10.33 -0.74
C VAL A 94 -19.04 -11.54 -1.57
N ASN A 95 -19.97 -12.32 -2.13
CA ASN A 95 -19.63 -13.52 -2.90
C ASN A 95 -18.90 -13.24 -4.23
N ALA A 96 -19.34 -12.27 -5.04
CA ALA A 96 -18.66 -11.97 -6.31
C ALA A 96 -17.22 -11.44 -6.11
N ARG A 97 -17.02 -10.57 -5.11
CA ARG A 97 -15.68 -10.09 -4.71
C ARG A 97 -14.81 -11.23 -4.20
N HIS A 98 -15.38 -12.18 -3.46
CA HIS A 98 -14.64 -13.34 -2.95
C HIS A 98 -14.21 -14.27 -4.08
N TRP A 99 -15.09 -14.54 -5.04
CA TRP A 99 -14.73 -15.33 -6.21
C TRP A 99 -13.61 -14.69 -7.02
N LEU A 100 -13.70 -13.39 -7.31
CA LEU A 100 -12.61 -12.67 -7.98
C LEU A 100 -11.31 -12.70 -7.18
N TYR A 101 -11.38 -12.60 -5.85
CA TYR A 101 -10.22 -12.74 -4.98
C TYR A 101 -9.61 -14.14 -5.05
N VAL A 102 -10.41 -15.20 -4.90
CA VAL A 102 -9.97 -16.61 -4.98
C VAL A 102 -9.34 -16.90 -6.34
N LEU A 103 -10.01 -16.49 -7.42
CA LEU A 103 -9.51 -16.64 -8.79
C LEU A 103 -8.18 -15.94 -8.99
N SER A 104 -7.99 -14.78 -8.36
CA SER A 104 -6.73 -14.04 -8.44
C SER A 104 -5.51 -14.79 -7.87
N TYR A 105 -5.71 -15.80 -7.00
CA TYR A 105 -4.62 -16.57 -6.39
C TYR A 105 -4.44 -17.98 -6.97
N GLN A 106 -5.37 -18.49 -7.78
CA GLN A 106 -5.36 -19.88 -8.26
C GLN A 106 -5.58 -19.95 -9.79
N PRO A 107 -4.50 -19.95 -10.60
CA PRO A 107 -4.59 -19.88 -12.06
C PRO A 107 -5.31 -21.07 -12.72
N ASN A 108 -5.22 -22.25 -12.10
CA ASN A 108 -5.87 -23.47 -12.60
C ASN A 108 -7.38 -23.50 -12.34
N PHE A 109 -7.89 -22.56 -11.55
CA PHE A 109 -9.30 -22.50 -11.15
C PHE A 109 -10.20 -21.97 -12.27
N ILE A 110 -9.65 -21.23 -13.24
CA ILE A 110 -10.40 -20.69 -14.37
C ILE A 110 -10.80 -21.78 -15.37
N ARG A 111 -10.01 -22.85 -15.47
CA ARG A 111 -10.44 -24.07 -16.19
C ARG A 111 -11.68 -24.72 -15.55
N PHE A 112 -11.94 -24.45 -14.28
CA PHE A 112 -12.98 -25.06 -13.45
C PHE A 112 -14.28 -24.25 -13.46
N ILE A 113 -14.19 -22.94 -13.59
CA ILE A 113 -15.37 -22.09 -13.84
C ILE A 113 -15.66 -22.22 -15.33
N GLY A 114 -16.53 -23.18 -15.67
CA GLY A 114 -16.99 -23.41 -17.04
C GLY A 114 -17.61 -22.17 -17.71
N ASP A 115 -17.90 -21.10 -16.95
CA ASP A 115 -18.44 -19.86 -17.47
C ASP A 115 -17.95 -18.64 -16.67
N ILE A 116 -16.91 -17.96 -17.19
CA ILE A 116 -16.61 -16.58 -16.78
C ILE A 116 -17.87 -15.69 -16.93
N SER A 117 -18.79 -16.06 -17.83
CA SER A 117 -20.08 -15.41 -18.02
C SER A 117 -20.96 -15.36 -16.77
N ASP A 118 -20.98 -16.37 -15.90
CA ASP A 118 -21.77 -16.33 -14.65
C ASP A 118 -21.17 -15.34 -13.65
N LEU A 119 -19.85 -15.23 -13.62
CA LEU A 119 -19.15 -14.24 -12.80
C LEU A 119 -19.46 -12.82 -13.31
N ILE A 120 -19.45 -12.64 -14.63
CA ILE A 120 -19.76 -11.36 -15.29
C ILE A 120 -21.24 -10.99 -15.11
N TYR A 121 -22.16 -11.92 -15.36
CA TYR A 121 -23.60 -11.73 -15.21
C TYR A 121 -23.98 -11.31 -13.78
N ASN A 122 -23.32 -11.92 -12.79
CA ASN A 122 -23.53 -11.55 -11.39
C ASN A 122 -22.98 -10.15 -11.03
N LEU A 123 -21.96 -9.65 -11.74
CA LEU A 123 -21.48 -8.27 -11.60
C LEU A 123 -22.43 -7.27 -12.27
N GLU A 124 -23.01 -7.64 -13.41
CA GLU A 124 -23.86 -6.79 -14.26
C GLU A 124 -25.27 -6.60 -13.70
N TYR A 125 -25.93 -7.66 -13.24
CA TYR A 125 -27.36 -7.64 -12.85
C TYR A 125 -27.66 -6.82 -11.58
N ARG A 126 -26.65 -6.37 -10.83
CA ARG A 126 -26.84 -5.82 -9.47
C ARG A 126 -26.42 -4.37 -9.28
N GLY A 127 -26.13 -3.62 -10.35
CA GLY A 127 -25.91 -2.17 -10.29
C GLY A 127 -24.68 -1.72 -9.49
N HIS A 128 -23.66 -2.58 -9.37
CA HIS A 128 -22.45 -2.33 -8.57
C HIS A 128 -21.16 -2.41 -9.41
N PHE A 129 -21.21 -1.84 -10.62
CA PHE A 129 -20.17 -1.93 -11.65
C PHE A 129 -18.78 -1.48 -11.17
N GLY A 130 -18.65 -0.38 -10.42
CA GLY A 130 -17.33 0.16 -10.04
C GLY A 130 -16.45 -0.80 -9.23
N ALA A 131 -17.02 -1.58 -8.31
CA ALA A 131 -16.24 -2.54 -7.53
C ALA A 131 -15.95 -3.85 -8.29
N GLY A 132 -16.85 -4.20 -9.22
CA GLY A 132 -16.66 -5.32 -10.14
C GLY A 132 -15.47 -5.07 -11.07
N CYS A 133 -15.42 -3.89 -11.70
CA CYS A 133 -14.33 -3.50 -12.59
C CYS A 133 -12.97 -3.55 -11.90
N ILE A 134 -12.82 -3.03 -10.68
CA ILE A 134 -11.55 -3.08 -9.93
C ILE A 134 -11.11 -4.52 -9.67
N SER A 135 -12.04 -5.37 -9.25
CA SER A 135 -11.75 -6.77 -8.93
C SER A 135 -11.38 -7.56 -10.19
N PHE A 136 -12.06 -7.27 -11.31
CA PHE A 136 -11.75 -7.84 -12.62
C PHE A 136 -10.40 -7.35 -13.16
N VAL A 137 -10.09 -6.05 -13.04
CA VAL A 137 -8.76 -5.50 -13.36
C VAL A 137 -7.68 -6.23 -12.54
N ASN A 138 -7.89 -6.43 -11.23
CA ASN A 138 -6.93 -7.16 -10.41
C ASN A 138 -6.74 -8.62 -10.84
N LEU A 139 -7.80 -9.28 -11.31
CA LEU A 139 -7.72 -10.61 -11.89
C LEU A 139 -6.86 -10.59 -13.17
N LEU A 140 -7.18 -9.71 -14.13
CA LEU A 140 -6.44 -9.56 -15.39
C LEU A 140 -4.97 -9.18 -15.16
N LYS A 141 -4.68 -8.37 -14.14
CA LYS A 141 -3.31 -8.05 -13.74
C LYS A 141 -2.49 -9.26 -13.33
N LYS A 142 -3.11 -10.20 -12.61
CA LYS A 142 -2.42 -11.40 -12.13
C LYS A 142 -2.39 -12.50 -13.18
N GLN A 143 -3.36 -12.51 -14.09
CA GLN A 143 -3.58 -13.58 -15.04
C GLN A 143 -3.98 -13.02 -16.41
N PRO A 144 -3.06 -12.35 -17.13
CA PRO A 144 -3.37 -11.77 -18.44
C PRO A 144 -3.78 -12.80 -19.48
N GLN A 145 -3.30 -14.04 -19.36
CA GLN A 145 -3.61 -15.14 -20.27
C GLN A 145 -5.08 -15.58 -20.27
N ILE A 146 -5.91 -15.11 -19.33
CA ILE A 146 -7.35 -15.39 -19.33
C ILE A 146 -7.98 -14.97 -20.65
N ILE A 147 -7.50 -13.87 -21.23
CA ILE A 147 -8.02 -13.31 -22.46
C ILE A 147 -7.46 -14.05 -23.69
N ASP A 148 -6.22 -14.55 -23.63
CA ASP A 148 -5.63 -15.34 -24.71
C ASP A 148 -6.16 -16.80 -24.74
N ALA A 149 -6.45 -17.37 -23.56
CA ALA A 149 -6.94 -18.75 -23.41
C ALA A 149 -8.41 -18.89 -23.80
N THR A 150 -9.15 -17.78 -23.79
CA THR A 150 -10.49 -17.74 -24.33
C THR A 150 -10.35 -17.50 -25.83
N ASN A 151 -10.49 -18.56 -26.64
CA ASN A 151 -11.08 -18.41 -27.96
C ASN A 151 -12.52 -17.93 -27.68
N ILE A 152 -12.66 -16.62 -27.41
CA ILE A 152 -13.92 -16.02 -26.99
C ILE A 152 -14.89 -16.24 -28.14
N GLU A 153 -15.70 -17.29 -28.05
CA GLU A 153 -16.81 -17.49 -28.99
C GLU A 153 -17.61 -16.20 -29.03
N SER A 154 -18.20 -15.87 -30.19
CA SER A 154 -18.85 -14.57 -30.43
C SER A 154 -19.85 -14.14 -29.37
N TYR A 155 -20.41 -15.10 -28.62
CA TYR A 155 -21.29 -14.88 -27.48
C TYR A 155 -20.59 -14.16 -26.30
N TYR A 156 -19.41 -14.62 -25.89
CA TYR A 156 -18.67 -14.07 -24.75
C TYR A 156 -18.02 -12.73 -25.04
N HIS A 157 -17.79 -12.44 -26.32
CA HIS A 157 -17.20 -11.19 -26.76
C HIS A 157 -18.11 -10.01 -26.42
N ASN A 158 -19.44 -10.20 -26.44
CA ASN A 158 -20.40 -9.16 -26.05
C ASN A 158 -20.35 -8.87 -24.54
N ASN A 159 -20.31 -9.89 -23.69
CA ASN A 159 -20.29 -9.68 -22.23
C ASN A 159 -18.97 -9.03 -21.77
N LEU A 160 -17.83 -9.43 -22.34
CA LEU A 160 -16.55 -8.78 -22.06
C LEU A 160 -16.52 -7.34 -22.58
N LYS A 161 -17.12 -7.10 -23.75
CA LYS A 161 -17.30 -5.76 -24.29
C LYS A 161 -18.09 -4.87 -23.34
N ASP A 162 -19.19 -5.36 -22.77
CA ASP A 162 -19.98 -4.59 -21.82
C ASP A 162 -19.16 -4.23 -20.57
N ILE A 163 -18.34 -5.16 -20.04
CA ILE A 163 -17.42 -4.84 -18.93
C ILE A 163 -16.38 -3.80 -19.31
N PHE A 164 -15.73 -3.94 -20.47
CA PHE A 164 -14.69 -3.02 -20.90
C PHE A 164 -15.25 -1.63 -21.25
N LEU A 165 -16.49 -1.55 -21.71
CA LEU A 165 -17.22 -0.28 -21.89
C LEU A 165 -17.50 0.42 -20.55
N GLU A 166 -17.61 -0.35 -19.46
CA GLU A 166 -17.80 0.14 -18.09
C GLU A 166 -16.46 0.46 -17.37
N PHE A 167 -15.31 0.20 -18.00
CA PHE A 167 -14.03 0.59 -17.43
C PHE A 167 -13.85 2.10 -17.48
N ASN A 168 -13.74 2.72 -16.31
CA ASN A 168 -13.31 4.11 -16.20
C ASN A 168 -11.77 4.25 -16.38
N ASP A 169 -11.31 5.49 -16.45
CA ASP A 169 -9.89 5.83 -16.65
C ASP A 169 -8.98 5.20 -15.59
N THR A 170 -9.43 5.09 -14.35
CA THR A 170 -8.67 4.43 -13.27
C THR A 170 -8.53 2.92 -13.53
N CYS A 171 -9.56 2.26 -14.06
CA CYS A 171 -9.51 0.84 -14.39
C CYS A 171 -8.55 0.58 -15.55
N TRP A 172 -8.69 1.35 -16.64
CA TRP A 172 -7.80 1.24 -17.80
C TRP A 172 -6.35 1.60 -17.46
N SER A 173 -6.11 2.71 -16.76
CA SER A 173 -4.75 3.12 -16.38
C SER A 173 -4.09 2.07 -15.50
N SER A 174 -4.81 1.56 -14.51
CA SER A 174 -4.36 0.52 -13.60
C SER A 174 -4.02 -0.77 -14.36
N LEU A 175 -4.90 -1.21 -15.26
CA LEU A 175 -4.70 -2.41 -16.09
C LEU A 175 -3.48 -2.24 -17.00
N LEU A 176 -3.44 -1.18 -17.82
CA LEU A 176 -2.38 -0.94 -18.80
C LEU A 176 -1.01 -0.68 -18.17
N LEU A 177 -0.97 -0.05 -16.99
CA LEU A 177 0.27 0.09 -16.21
C LEU A 177 0.87 -1.27 -15.86
N SER A 178 0.03 -2.29 -15.66
CA SER A 178 0.46 -3.62 -15.24
C SER A 178 0.62 -4.58 -16.40
N GLN A 179 -0.21 -4.45 -17.43
CA GLN A 179 -0.37 -5.38 -18.55
C GLN A 179 -0.55 -4.57 -19.86
N PRO A 180 0.53 -4.05 -20.46
CA PRO A 180 0.48 -3.20 -21.65
C PRO A 180 -0.07 -3.91 -22.91
N GLN A 181 -0.06 -5.23 -22.94
CA GLN A 181 -0.62 -6.01 -24.06
C GLN A 181 -2.12 -5.79 -24.27
N PHE A 182 -2.86 -5.29 -23.26
CA PHE A 182 -4.28 -4.93 -23.40
C PHE A 182 -4.53 -3.61 -24.14
N ALA A 183 -3.49 -2.97 -24.68
CA ALA A 183 -3.63 -1.73 -25.45
C ALA A 183 -4.56 -1.87 -26.67
N ASN A 184 -4.56 -3.02 -27.35
CA ASN A 184 -5.44 -3.26 -28.48
C ASN A 184 -6.91 -3.34 -28.06
N LEU A 185 -7.21 -3.93 -26.90
CA LEU A 185 -8.57 -3.92 -26.34
C LEU A 185 -8.96 -2.50 -25.92
N CYS A 186 -8.03 -1.75 -25.35
CA CYS A 186 -8.27 -0.34 -25.03
C CYS A 186 -8.60 0.46 -26.30
N ASP A 187 -7.92 0.20 -27.43
CA ASP A 187 -8.29 0.80 -28.72
C ASP A 187 -9.70 0.38 -29.16
N GLU A 188 -10.00 -0.92 -29.11
CA GLU A 188 -11.27 -1.51 -29.53
C GLU A 188 -12.48 -0.92 -28.77
N PHE A 189 -12.31 -0.73 -27.45
CA PHE A 189 -13.36 -0.20 -26.57
C PHE A 189 -13.27 1.31 -26.37
N ASN A 190 -12.44 2.02 -27.15
CA ASN A 190 -12.17 3.45 -26.99
C ASN A 190 -11.72 3.84 -25.57
N GLY A 191 -11.10 2.95 -24.80
CA GLY A 191 -10.68 3.19 -23.41
C GLY A 191 -9.66 4.30 -23.23
N TRP A 192 -8.99 4.73 -24.31
CA TRP A 192 -8.10 5.91 -24.33
C TRP A 192 -8.85 7.24 -24.24
N ARG A 193 -10.15 7.24 -24.55
CA ARG A 193 -11.03 8.42 -24.52
C ARG A 193 -12.23 8.07 -23.66
N ASN A 194 -12.31 8.63 -22.46
CA ASN A 194 -13.45 8.40 -21.58
C ASN A 194 -14.75 8.74 -22.34
N PRO A 195 -15.73 7.84 -22.42
CA PRO A 195 -17.04 8.23 -22.88
C PRO A 195 -17.67 9.19 -21.87
N SER A 196 -18.08 10.36 -22.35
CA SER A 196 -19.22 11.08 -21.80
C SER A 196 -20.34 10.16 -21.36
N PHE A 197 -20.64 9.93 -20.08
CA PHE A 197 -21.92 9.33 -19.71
C PHE A 197 -22.81 10.40 -19.09
N ASP A 198 -23.99 10.62 -19.68
CA ASP A 198 -24.99 11.52 -19.10
C ASP A 198 -25.55 10.94 -17.79
N ARG A 199 -26.37 11.73 -17.08
CA ARG A 199 -27.00 11.28 -15.81
C ARG A 199 -27.91 10.06 -15.96
N ASN A 200 -28.21 9.64 -17.18
CA ASN A 200 -29.04 8.48 -17.49
C ASN A 200 -28.20 7.28 -17.96
N GLY A 201 -26.87 7.33 -17.82
CA GLY A 201 -25.96 6.26 -18.25
C GLY A 201 -25.88 6.10 -19.77
N ARG A 202 -26.34 7.09 -20.55
CA ARG A 202 -26.18 7.07 -22.01
C ARG A 202 -24.87 7.72 -22.38
N VAL A 203 -24.18 7.15 -23.36
CA VAL A 203 -23.03 7.79 -23.99
C VAL A 203 -23.46 9.14 -24.56
N ASP A 204 -23.09 10.21 -23.88
CA ASP A 204 -23.23 11.57 -24.38
C ASP A 204 -22.22 11.76 -25.51
N LYS A 205 -22.69 11.55 -26.73
CA LYS A 205 -21.91 11.73 -27.96
C LYS A 205 -21.41 13.18 -28.14
N ASN A 206 -21.96 14.14 -27.39
CA ASN A 206 -21.57 15.55 -27.43
C ASN A 206 -20.68 15.96 -26.26
N SER A 207 -20.62 15.15 -25.20
CA SER A 207 -19.59 15.29 -24.18
C SER A 207 -18.24 14.90 -24.76
N ARG A 208 -17.30 15.84 -24.75
CA ARG A 208 -15.90 15.46 -24.72
C ARG A 208 -15.69 14.86 -23.34
N GLY A 209 -15.67 13.52 -23.21
CA GLY A 209 -15.49 12.90 -21.91
C GLY A 209 -14.23 13.42 -21.23
N GLU A 210 -14.26 13.41 -19.90
CA GLU A 210 -13.14 13.93 -19.13
C GLU A 210 -11.87 13.18 -19.56
N PRO A 211 -10.85 13.89 -20.04
CA PRO A 211 -9.60 13.23 -20.40
C PRO A 211 -9.04 12.54 -19.17
N TRP A 212 -8.34 11.43 -19.37
CA TRP A 212 -7.59 10.78 -18.31
C TRP A 212 -6.82 11.84 -17.51
N ALA A 213 -6.84 11.72 -16.18
CA ALA A 213 -6.07 12.63 -15.34
C ALA A 213 -4.61 12.66 -15.82
N SER A 214 -4.05 13.85 -16.05
CA SER A 214 -2.69 14.03 -16.61
C SER A 214 -1.65 13.18 -15.88
N ILE A 215 -1.81 13.02 -14.57
CA ILE A 215 -0.92 12.23 -13.72
C ILE A 215 -0.93 10.73 -14.07
N ASP A 216 -2.07 10.18 -14.47
CA ASP A 216 -2.18 8.76 -14.81
C ASP A 216 -1.70 8.50 -16.24
N ILE A 217 -1.94 9.44 -17.16
CA ILE A 217 -1.28 9.45 -18.48
C ILE A 217 0.24 9.47 -18.29
N ALA A 218 0.74 10.39 -17.46
CA ALA A 218 2.16 10.56 -17.22
C ALA A 218 2.81 9.31 -16.64
N LYS A 219 2.19 8.67 -15.64
CA LYS A 219 2.65 7.39 -15.10
C LYS A 219 2.66 6.30 -16.17
N LEU A 220 1.59 6.21 -16.98
CA LEU A 220 1.45 5.18 -17.99
C LEU A 220 2.53 5.32 -19.07
N VAL A 221 2.65 6.51 -19.67
CA VAL A 221 3.65 6.80 -20.70
C VAL A 221 5.08 6.70 -20.15
N SER A 222 5.31 7.12 -18.89
CA SER A 222 6.61 6.96 -18.24
C SER A 222 7.05 5.51 -18.13
N LYS A 223 6.11 4.58 -17.98
CA LYS A 223 6.40 3.14 -17.91
C LYS A 223 6.37 2.45 -19.28
N HIS A 224 5.49 2.91 -20.17
CA HIS A 224 5.18 2.33 -21.47
C HIS A 224 5.18 3.43 -22.55
N PRO A 225 6.37 3.89 -22.98
CA PRO A 225 6.51 5.04 -23.89
C PRO A 225 5.81 4.86 -25.24
N GLN A 226 5.58 3.63 -25.69
CA GLN A 226 4.87 3.33 -26.93
C GLN A 226 3.41 3.84 -26.95
N PHE A 227 2.82 4.16 -25.80
CA PHE A 227 1.45 4.69 -25.73
C PHE A 227 1.35 6.20 -25.91
N ILE A 228 2.45 6.91 -26.13
CA ILE A 228 2.42 8.36 -26.25
C ILE A 228 1.49 8.86 -27.37
N ASP A 229 1.42 8.13 -28.48
CA ASP A 229 0.58 8.49 -29.64
C ASP A 229 -0.90 8.21 -29.41
N LYS A 230 -1.26 7.57 -28.30
CA LYS A 230 -2.66 7.32 -27.91
C LYS A 230 -3.29 8.51 -27.19
N PHE A 231 -2.47 9.46 -26.73
CA PHE A 231 -2.93 10.62 -25.96
C PHE A 231 -2.72 11.92 -26.75
N ASP A 232 -3.69 12.84 -26.62
CA ASP A 232 -3.46 14.21 -27.06
C ASP A 232 -2.51 14.89 -26.07
N TRP A 233 -1.32 15.25 -26.55
CA TRP A 233 -0.30 15.92 -25.74
C TRP A 233 -0.82 17.22 -25.12
N ASN A 234 -1.73 17.93 -25.79
CA ASN A 234 -2.32 19.17 -25.28
C ASN A 234 -3.27 18.94 -24.09
N CYS A 235 -3.74 17.72 -23.88
CA CYS A 235 -4.57 17.36 -22.73
C CYS A 235 -3.75 17.03 -21.47
N ILE A 236 -2.43 16.90 -21.59
CA ILE A 236 -1.55 16.65 -20.45
C ILE A 236 -1.11 17.99 -19.88
N ASP A 237 -1.35 18.22 -18.60
CA ASP A 237 -0.82 19.41 -17.92
C ASP A 237 0.71 19.43 -17.85
N ILE A 238 1.26 20.59 -17.46
CA ILE A 238 2.71 20.81 -17.42
C ILE A 238 3.43 19.83 -16.48
N ASP A 239 2.80 19.47 -15.35
CA ASP A 239 3.36 18.55 -14.37
C ASP A 239 3.45 17.12 -14.91
N GLY A 240 2.40 16.67 -15.61
CA GLY A 240 2.36 15.39 -16.29
C GLY A 240 3.41 15.31 -17.40
N LYS A 241 3.55 16.36 -18.22
CA LYS A 241 4.58 16.42 -19.26
C LYS A 241 6.00 16.42 -18.69
N VAL A 242 6.24 17.17 -17.60
CA VAL A 242 7.53 17.16 -16.89
C VAL A 242 7.83 15.78 -16.34
N GLU A 243 6.85 15.07 -15.78
CA GLU A 243 7.02 13.70 -15.30
C GLU A 243 7.34 12.73 -16.46
N ILE A 244 6.67 12.86 -17.60
CA ILE A 244 6.99 12.09 -18.81
C ILE A 244 8.44 12.35 -19.24
N LEU A 245 8.86 13.61 -19.36
CA LEU A 245 10.24 13.94 -19.76
C LEU A 245 11.31 13.52 -18.73
N CYS A 246 10.96 13.48 -17.44
CA CYS A 246 11.86 12.97 -16.40
C CYS A 246 12.15 11.48 -16.59
N ASN A 247 11.21 10.70 -17.13
CA ASN A 247 11.35 9.26 -17.30
C ASN A 247 11.65 8.84 -18.75
N GLN A 248 11.26 9.65 -19.73
CA GLN A 248 11.32 9.38 -21.17
C GLN A 248 11.83 10.63 -21.93
N PRO A 249 13.12 10.99 -21.78
CA PRO A 249 13.68 12.23 -22.34
C PRO A 249 13.66 12.30 -23.87
N GLN A 250 13.47 11.16 -24.56
CA GLN A 250 13.30 11.12 -26.01
C GLN A 250 12.05 11.85 -26.53
N PHE A 251 11.09 12.18 -25.66
CA PHE A 251 9.91 12.98 -26.03
C PHE A 251 10.13 14.50 -25.98
N VAL A 252 11.37 14.96 -25.86
CA VAL A 252 11.73 16.39 -25.84
C VAL A 252 11.13 17.18 -27.00
N ASP A 253 11.08 16.59 -28.20
CA ASP A 253 10.58 17.26 -29.40
C ASP A 253 9.05 17.49 -29.38
N ARG A 254 8.31 16.77 -28.52
CA ARG A 254 6.87 16.97 -28.34
C ARG A 254 6.54 18.10 -27.38
N PHE A 255 7.48 18.46 -26.51
CA PHE A 255 7.25 19.42 -25.43
C PHE A 255 7.15 20.87 -25.93
N ASP A 256 7.88 21.24 -26.99
CA ASP A 256 7.95 22.65 -27.41
C ASP A 256 6.88 23.09 -28.43
N ILE A 257 5.85 22.28 -28.68
CA ILE A 257 4.89 22.59 -29.75
C ILE A 257 4.16 23.93 -29.48
N ASN A 258 3.97 24.29 -28.21
CA ASN A 258 3.27 25.52 -27.80
C ASN A 258 4.16 26.49 -26.99
N GLY A 259 5.49 26.34 -27.02
CA GLY A 259 6.39 27.19 -26.22
C GLY A 259 6.40 26.88 -24.71
N GLU A 260 6.00 25.67 -24.33
CA GLU A 260 5.75 25.23 -22.95
C GLU A 260 7.00 25.28 -22.06
N TRP A 261 8.21 25.26 -22.65
CA TRP A 261 9.46 25.44 -21.91
C TRP A 261 9.52 26.74 -21.11
N ARG A 262 8.87 27.81 -21.61
CA ARG A 262 8.81 29.11 -20.95
C ARG A 262 7.86 29.13 -19.75
N GLU A 263 6.95 28.17 -19.68
CA GLU A 263 5.99 28.03 -18.58
C GLU A 263 6.58 27.21 -17.42
N LEU A 264 7.73 26.57 -17.63
CA LEU A 264 8.39 25.80 -16.59
C LEU A 264 8.93 26.68 -15.48
N LYS A 265 8.45 26.42 -14.26
CA LYS A 265 8.97 27.01 -13.02
C LYS A 265 10.28 26.34 -12.60
N SER A 266 11.01 26.99 -11.69
CA SER A 266 12.25 26.44 -11.12
C SER A 266 12.08 25.02 -10.56
N GLU A 267 10.94 24.70 -9.96
CA GLU A 267 10.68 23.35 -9.41
C GLU A 267 10.60 22.25 -10.49
N HIS A 268 10.03 22.57 -11.66
CA HIS A 268 9.95 21.67 -12.80
C HIS A 268 11.35 21.41 -13.37
N TRP A 269 12.11 22.49 -13.58
CA TRP A 269 13.49 22.40 -14.02
C TRP A 269 14.37 21.63 -13.05
N ALA A 270 14.18 21.82 -11.74
CA ALA A 270 14.90 21.03 -10.74
C ALA A 270 14.60 19.53 -10.88
N ARG A 271 13.34 19.14 -11.13
CA ARG A 271 12.99 17.72 -11.38
C ARG A 271 13.68 17.20 -12.65
N LEU A 272 13.57 17.94 -13.76
CA LEU A 272 14.17 17.57 -15.04
C LEU A 272 15.69 17.40 -14.94
N LEU A 273 16.41 18.41 -14.44
CA LEU A 273 17.86 18.37 -14.33
C LEU A 273 18.35 17.35 -13.30
N THR A 274 17.57 17.09 -12.24
CA THR A 274 17.87 16.04 -11.27
C THR A 274 17.85 14.65 -11.92
N LYS A 275 16.93 14.40 -12.85
CA LYS A 275 16.75 13.10 -13.50
C LYS A 275 17.58 12.96 -14.77
N ASN A 276 17.62 14.01 -15.59
CA ASN A 276 18.22 14.03 -16.92
C ASN A 276 19.04 15.32 -17.11
N PRO A 277 20.32 15.33 -16.71
CA PRO A 277 21.23 16.47 -16.90
C PRO A 277 21.35 16.99 -18.34
N SER A 278 20.99 16.17 -19.35
CA SER A 278 21.00 16.57 -20.76
C SER A 278 20.06 17.74 -21.09
N PHE A 279 19.06 18.03 -20.24
CA PHE A 279 18.18 19.19 -20.40
C PHE A 279 18.84 20.53 -20.02
N GLU A 280 20.09 20.53 -19.55
CA GLU A 280 20.84 21.73 -19.17
C GLU A 280 20.86 22.81 -20.26
N LYS A 281 21.11 22.43 -21.52
CA LYS A 281 21.11 23.39 -22.62
C LYS A 281 19.73 24.05 -22.82
N LYS A 282 18.65 23.25 -22.68
CA LYS A 282 17.27 23.76 -22.76
C LYS A 282 16.93 24.63 -21.55
N PHE A 283 17.38 24.24 -20.36
CA PHE A 283 17.23 25.05 -19.17
C PHE A 283 17.87 26.45 -19.33
N GLU A 284 19.09 26.51 -19.86
CA GLU A 284 19.79 27.78 -20.11
C GLU A 284 19.11 28.64 -21.19
N GLU A 285 18.57 28.00 -22.22
CA GLU A 285 17.89 28.68 -23.33
C GLU A 285 16.58 29.37 -22.90
N TYR A 286 15.77 28.72 -22.05
CA TYR A 286 14.41 29.19 -21.75
C TYR A 286 14.21 29.77 -20.34
N TYR A 287 15.09 29.46 -19.38
CA TYR A 287 14.92 29.87 -17.98
C TYR A 287 16.16 30.60 -17.43
N GLY A 288 17.32 29.96 -17.54
CA GLY A 288 18.60 30.48 -17.07
C GLY A 288 18.85 30.28 -15.57
N TRP A 289 20.14 30.16 -15.21
CA TRP A 289 20.55 29.87 -13.83
C TRP A 289 20.31 31.01 -12.83
N CYS A 290 20.22 32.26 -13.31
CA CYS A 290 20.06 33.44 -12.45
C CYS A 290 18.69 33.51 -11.75
N GLN A 291 17.68 32.81 -12.25
CA GLN A 291 16.33 32.76 -11.66
C GLN A 291 16.06 31.42 -10.95
N PHE A 292 17.06 30.54 -10.85
CA PHE A 292 16.86 29.21 -10.29
C PHE A 292 16.85 29.25 -8.75
N GLU A 293 15.73 28.83 -8.17
CA GLU A 293 15.52 28.86 -6.72
C GLU A 293 15.71 27.47 -6.07
N HIS A 294 15.56 26.39 -6.83
CA HIS A 294 15.53 25.02 -6.28
C HIS A 294 16.91 24.32 -6.24
N TRP A 295 17.97 25.08 -5.94
CA TRP A 295 19.35 24.57 -5.88
C TRP A 295 19.52 23.41 -4.89
N GLY A 296 18.87 23.46 -3.73
CA GLY A 296 19.00 22.42 -2.70
C GLY A 296 18.55 21.04 -3.19
N LYS A 297 17.44 20.99 -3.93
CA LYS A 297 16.94 19.76 -4.55
C LYS A 297 17.92 19.25 -5.60
N LEU A 298 18.38 20.12 -6.50
CA LEU A 298 19.29 19.79 -7.59
C LEU A 298 20.64 19.27 -7.07
N LEU A 299 21.33 20.04 -6.23
CA LEU A 299 22.65 19.69 -5.69
C LEU A 299 22.60 18.49 -4.73
N SER A 300 21.43 18.15 -4.19
CA SER A 300 21.31 16.93 -3.39
C SER A 300 21.56 15.64 -4.20
N VAL A 301 21.42 15.71 -5.53
CA VAL A 301 21.60 14.59 -6.45
C VAL A 301 22.74 14.85 -7.44
N GLN A 302 22.78 16.04 -8.05
CA GLN A 302 23.65 16.38 -9.19
C GLN A 302 24.72 17.40 -8.79
N LEU A 303 25.85 16.91 -8.26
CA LEU A 303 26.95 17.76 -7.75
C LEU A 303 27.74 18.48 -8.86
N GLN A 304 27.62 18.08 -10.12
CA GLN A 304 28.28 18.76 -11.24
C GLN A 304 27.83 20.22 -11.42
N TYR A 305 26.65 20.58 -10.91
CA TYR A 305 26.13 21.95 -10.96
C TYR A 305 26.69 22.85 -9.86
N LEU A 306 27.62 22.37 -9.03
CA LEU A 306 28.22 23.14 -7.94
C LEU A 306 28.87 24.44 -8.43
N LYS A 307 29.64 24.37 -9.52
CA LYS A 307 30.30 25.54 -10.11
C LYS A 307 29.29 26.60 -10.53
N LYS A 308 28.15 26.19 -11.10
CA LYS A 308 27.08 27.09 -11.50
C LYS A 308 26.36 27.68 -10.29
N CYS A 309 26.15 26.88 -9.24
CA CYS A 309 25.61 27.39 -7.98
C CYS A 309 26.50 28.50 -7.40
N ASP A 310 27.82 28.33 -7.44
CA ASP A 310 28.77 29.36 -7.02
C ASP A 310 28.69 30.61 -7.94
N GLU A 311 28.64 30.42 -9.26
CA GLU A 311 28.60 31.50 -10.27
C GLU A 311 27.31 32.35 -10.21
N TYR A 312 26.16 31.71 -10.00
CA TYR A 312 24.85 32.36 -10.05
C TYR A 312 24.27 32.65 -8.66
N ASN A 313 25.11 32.70 -7.61
CA ASN A 313 24.69 32.96 -6.23
C ASN A 313 23.57 32.03 -5.73
N GLY A 314 23.58 30.77 -6.18
CA GLY A 314 22.54 29.79 -5.87
C GLY A 314 22.45 29.42 -4.39
N TRP A 315 23.51 29.66 -3.62
CA TRP A 315 23.54 29.44 -2.17
C TRP A 315 22.53 30.30 -1.41
N GLU A 316 22.18 31.48 -1.93
CA GLU A 316 21.25 32.38 -1.27
C GLU A 316 19.83 31.81 -1.16
N HIS A 317 19.43 31.01 -2.17
CA HIS A 317 18.12 30.38 -2.31
C HIS A 317 18.12 28.90 -1.88
N MET A 318 19.15 28.46 -1.16
CA MET A 318 19.33 27.07 -0.80
C MET A 318 18.32 26.62 0.28
N ASP A 319 17.62 25.51 0.02
CA ASP A 319 17.04 24.71 1.11
C ASP A 319 18.17 23.92 1.79
N TRP A 320 18.84 24.61 2.71
CA TRP A 320 19.98 24.08 3.46
C TRP A 320 19.62 22.85 4.29
N SER A 321 18.41 22.78 4.84
CA SER A 321 17.97 21.63 5.64
C SER A 321 17.99 20.34 4.82
N LEU A 322 17.42 20.39 3.60
CA LEU A 322 17.38 19.28 2.67
C LEU A 322 18.78 18.91 2.16
N LEU A 323 19.58 19.92 1.81
CA LEU A 323 20.93 19.70 1.30
C LEU A 323 21.83 19.05 2.35
N LEU A 324 21.90 19.62 3.56
CA LEU A 324 22.74 19.12 4.64
C LEU A 324 22.31 17.73 5.11
N ALA A 325 21.00 17.45 5.12
CA ALA A 325 20.48 16.13 5.47
C ALA A 325 21.01 15.02 4.53
N LYS A 326 21.29 15.34 3.27
CA LYS A 326 21.82 14.40 2.28
C LYS A 326 23.34 14.52 2.06
N ARG A 327 23.91 15.71 2.30
CA ARG A 327 25.28 16.10 1.94
C ARG A 327 25.87 17.00 3.04
N PRO A 328 26.20 16.43 4.22
CA PRO A 328 26.67 17.20 5.36
C PRO A 328 27.99 17.95 5.11
N GLN A 329 28.78 17.55 4.11
CA GLN A 329 30.03 18.22 3.76
C GLN A 329 29.86 19.69 3.30
N PHE A 330 28.64 20.13 2.97
CA PHE A 330 28.36 21.53 2.64
C PHE A 330 28.08 22.42 3.84
N ALA A 331 28.21 21.91 5.07
CA ALA A 331 27.96 22.69 6.29
C ALA A 331 28.83 23.95 6.38
N ASN A 332 30.04 23.92 5.82
CA ASN A 332 30.94 25.08 5.77
C ASN A 332 30.46 26.19 4.81
N LYS A 333 29.58 25.88 3.87
CA LYS A 333 28.95 26.87 2.98
C LYS A 333 27.62 27.39 3.54
N CYS A 334 27.05 26.73 4.56
CA CYS A 334 25.78 27.09 5.17
C CYS A 334 25.95 28.31 6.08
N ASP A 335 25.54 29.47 5.58
CA ASP A 335 25.51 30.74 6.30
C ASP A 335 24.20 30.93 7.10
N LYS A 336 23.12 30.25 6.68
CA LYS A 336 21.78 30.37 7.26
C LYS A 336 21.37 29.09 7.99
N TRP A 337 21.61 29.02 9.28
CA TRP A 337 21.17 27.91 10.17
C TRP A 337 19.80 28.13 10.83
N ASN A 338 19.02 29.09 10.33
CA ASN A 338 17.70 29.43 10.86
C ASN A 338 16.60 28.48 10.35
N PHE A 339 16.76 27.17 10.58
CA PHE A 339 15.75 26.19 10.21
C PHE A 339 14.59 26.17 11.21
N ARG A 340 13.42 25.68 10.77
CA ARG A 340 12.33 25.37 11.70
C ARG A 340 12.73 24.20 12.59
N HIS A 341 12.04 24.03 13.71
CA HIS A 341 12.38 22.95 14.64
C HIS A 341 12.14 21.58 14.00
N GLU A 342 11.13 21.42 13.15
CA GLU A 342 10.87 20.17 12.43
C GLU A 342 12.00 19.83 11.44
N ASP A 343 12.54 20.85 10.76
CA ASP A 343 13.67 20.71 9.83
C ASP A 343 14.95 20.32 10.56
N TRP A 344 15.20 20.93 11.72
CA TRP A 344 16.30 20.57 12.61
C TRP A 344 16.19 19.13 13.12
N ALA A 345 14.98 18.71 13.54
CA ALA A 345 14.73 17.34 13.96
C ALA A 345 15.01 16.36 12.80
N ALA A 346 14.51 16.65 11.60
CA ALA A 346 14.78 15.85 10.39
C ALA A 346 16.26 15.80 10.02
N LEU A 347 16.99 16.91 10.21
CA LEU A 347 18.42 17.00 9.99
C LEU A 347 19.19 16.13 10.99
N LEU A 348 18.95 16.28 12.28
CA LEU A 348 19.63 15.50 13.34
C LEU A 348 19.33 14.00 13.27
N LEU A 349 18.13 13.62 12.81
CA LEU A 349 17.79 12.23 12.57
C LEU A 349 18.73 11.57 11.55
N LYS A 350 19.18 12.33 10.55
CA LYS A 350 20.05 11.85 9.46
C LYS A 350 21.53 12.17 9.69
N GLN A 351 21.82 13.28 10.35
CA GLN A 351 23.15 13.87 10.49
C GLN A 351 23.36 14.30 11.95
N PRO A 352 23.58 13.34 12.87
CA PRO A 352 23.74 13.64 14.29
C PRO A 352 24.98 14.48 14.63
N GLN A 353 25.92 14.66 13.69
CA GLN A 353 27.11 15.47 13.88
C GLN A 353 26.87 16.99 13.90
N PHE A 354 25.63 17.46 13.66
CA PHE A 354 25.25 18.88 13.76
C PHE A 354 24.65 19.24 15.12
N ASP A 355 24.94 18.45 16.15
CA ASP A 355 24.43 18.66 17.52
C ASP A 355 25.06 19.89 18.18
N ASP A 356 26.32 20.18 17.86
CA ASP A 356 27.04 21.40 18.23
C ASP A 356 26.33 22.67 17.72
N LYS A 357 25.80 22.63 16.49
CA LYS A 357 25.02 23.73 15.92
C LYS A 357 23.68 23.91 16.63
N CYS A 358 23.09 22.84 17.14
CA CYS A 358 21.86 22.96 17.93
C CYS A 358 22.10 23.68 19.26
N ASP A 359 23.29 23.53 19.86
CA ASP A 359 23.71 24.31 21.03
C ASP A 359 23.90 25.79 20.67
N GLU A 360 24.60 26.08 19.57
CA GLU A 360 24.88 27.43 19.08
C GLU A 360 23.59 28.24 18.83
N PHE A 361 22.58 27.61 18.22
CA PHE A 361 21.30 28.26 17.86
C PHE A 361 20.17 28.01 18.87
N PHE A 362 20.48 27.45 20.05
CA PHE A 362 19.51 27.12 21.12
C PHE A 362 18.31 26.29 20.65
N ILE A 363 18.51 25.41 19.68
CA ILE A 363 17.45 24.67 19.00
C ILE A 363 16.84 23.59 19.88
N TRP A 364 17.65 22.94 20.73
CA TRP A 364 17.16 21.90 21.63
C TRP A 364 15.90 22.33 22.38
N LYS A 365 15.89 23.58 22.87
CA LYS A 365 14.78 24.17 23.65
C LYS A 365 13.49 24.38 22.85
N LYS A 366 13.57 24.35 21.51
CA LYS A 366 12.45 24.56 20.61
C LYS A 366 11.76 23.25 20.20
N PHE A 367 12.40 22.10 20.40
CA PHE A 367 11.79 20.80 20.09
C PHE A 367 10.62 20.52 21.02
N ASP A 368 9.50 20.13 20.40
CA ASP A 368 8.35 19.65 21.13
C ASP A 368 8.52 18.17 21.54
N VAL A 369 7.52 17.59 22.21
CA VAL A 369 7.58 16.18 22.63
C VAL A 369 7.66 15.23 21.42
N GLN A 370 6.98 15.53 20.32
CA GLN A 370 6.96 14.67 19.14
C GLN A 370 8.31 14.68 18.40
N ASP A 371 8.97 15.82 18.32
CA ASP A 371 10.34 15.92 17.82
C ASP A 371 11.28 15.07 18.67
N TRP A 372 11.22 15.21 20.00
CA TRP A 372 12.05 14.43 20.90
C TRP A 372 11.77 12.92 20.81
N VAL A 373 10.50 12.50 20.70
CA VAL A 373 10.15 11.09 20.48
C VAL A 373 10.82 10.57 19.20
N LYS A 374 10.71 11.31 18.08
CA LYS A 374 11.33 10.92 16.81
C LYS A 374 12.86 10.86 16.93
N ILE A 375 13.48 11.94 17.42
CA ILE A 375 14.93 12.07 17.57
C ILE A 375 15.46 10.95 18.45
N LEU A 376 14.94 10.81 19.68
CA LEU A 376 15.46 9.84 20.64
C LEU A 376 15.20 8.40 20.20
N SER A 377 14.10 8.13 19.49
CA SER A 377 13.82 6.79 18.94
C SER A 377 14.88 6.31 17.94
N LYS A 378 15.61 7.22 17.29
CA LYS A 378 16.64 6.90 16.28
C LYS A 378 18.05 7.27 16.71
N GLN A 379 18.21 8.28 17.55
CA GLN A 379 19.48 8.88 17.97
C GLN A 379 19.51 8.99 19.50
N PRO A 380 19.62 7.86 20.22
CA PRO A 380 19.53 7.84 21.68
C PRO A 380 20.66 8.59 22.40
N GLN A 381 21.77 8.88 21.71
CA GLN A 381 22.87 9.68 22.24
C GLN A 381 22.46 11.11 22.63
N PHE A 382 21.35 11.64 22.10
CA PHE A 382 20.85 12.97 22.45
C PHE A 382 19.99 13.01 23.72
N SER A 383 19.86 11.90 24.43
CA SER A 383 19.05 11.81 25.65
C SER A 383 19.46 12.78 26.76
N ASN A 384 20.74 13.15 26.84
CA ASN A 384 21.24 14.16 27.77
C ASN A 384 20.88 15.60 27.38
N ARG A 385 20.52 15.85 26.12
CA ARG A 385 20.06 17.17 25.63
C ARG A 385 18.55 17.36 25.84
N CYS A 386 17.80 16.28 26.01
CA CYS A 386 16.37 16.34 26.27
C CYS A 386 16.10 16.83 27.71
N PHE A 387 15.54 18.03 27.85
CA PHE A 387 15.14 18.62 29.14
C PHE A 387 13.66 18.36 29.47
N SER A 388 12.89 17.81 28.52
CA SER A 388 11.44 17.66 28.61
C SER A 388 10.98 16.23 28.94
N TRP A 389 11.80 15.39 29.59
CA TRP A 389 11.41 14.03 30.01
C TRP A 389 10.09 13.99 30.79
N ALA A 390 9.87 15.02 31.63
CA ALA A 390 8.64 15.17 32.40
C ALA A 390 7.42 15.59 31.56
N ALA A 391 7.57 15.92 30.27
CA ALA A 391 6.48 16.28 29.37
C ALA A 391 5.94 15.09 28.56
N PHE A 392 6.70 13.99 28.44
CA PHE A 392 6.23 12.78 27.74
C PHE A 392 5.03 12.19 28.47
N ARG A 393 4.00 11.80 27.72
CA ARG A 393 2.78 11.19 28.26
C ARG A 393 2.41 9.97 27.44
N GLY A 394 1.69 9.06 28.08
CA GLY A 394 0.90 8.07 27.35
C GLY A 394 1.65 7.32 26.25
N SER A 395 1.15 7.47 25.03
CA SER A 395 1.71 6.90 23.80
C SER A 395 3.15 7.32 23.51
N ASP A 396 3.58 8.53 23.88
CA ASP A 396 4.95 9.01 23.63
C ASP A 396 5.98 8.13 24.34
N ILE A 397 5.68 7.77 25.59
CA ILE A 397 6.52 6.89 26.42
C ILE A 397 6.49 5.48 25.82
N ALA A 398 5.31 4.98 25.48
CA ALA A 398 5.15 3.66 24.90
C ALA A 398 5.93 3.51 23.58
N ASP A 399 5.84 4.51 22.69
CA ASP A 399 6.57 4.55 21.42
C ASP A 399 8.07 4.69 21.64
N LEU A 400 8.52 5.55 22.55
CA LEU A 400 9.94 5.70 22.81
C LEU A 400 10.54 4.42 23.42
N ILE A 401 9.88 3.81 24.40
CA ILE A 401 10.33 2.56 25.05
C ILE A 401 10.28 1.37 24.07
N LYS A 402 9.35 1.37 23.12
CA LYS A 402 9.31 0.36 22.04
C LYS A 402 10.61 0.35 21.24
N TYR A 403 11.15 1.51 20.92
CA TYR A 403 12.37 1.63 20.10
C TYR A 403 13.66 1.72 20.94
N GLN A 404 13.60 2.27 22.15
CA GLN A 404 14.74 2.53 23.03
C GLN A 404 14.41 2.19 24.50
N PRO A 405 14.34 0.89 24.85
CA PRO A 405 13.99 0.45 26.21
C PRO A 405 14.90 0.98 27.32
N GLN A 406 16.12 1.40 27.00
CA GLN A 406 17.08 1.97 27.96
C GLN A 406 16.61 3.28 28.58
N PHE A 407 15.62 3.97 28.00
CA PHE A 407 15.07 5.21 28.56
C PHE A 407 14.02 5.00 29.66
N LEU A 408 13.75 3.75 30.05
CA LEU A 408 12.78 3.45 31.10
C LEU A 408 13.11 4.14 32.43
N ASP A 409 14.40 4.32 32.73
CA ASP A 409 14.89 4.98 33.95
C ASP A 409 14.74 6.51 33.92
N LYS A 410 14.51 7.11 32.75
CA LYS A 410 14.30 8.55 32.57
C LYS A 410 12.88 8.98 32.93
N PHE A 411 11.94 8.05 33.01
CA PHE A 411 10.54 8.33 33.29
C PHE A 411 10.20 8.11 34.76
N ASN A 412 9.35 9.00 35.31
CA ASN A 412 8.86 8.82 36.66
C ASN A 412 7.96 7.57 36.75
N PRO A 413 8.01 6.81 37.86
CA PRO A 413 7.17 5.62 38.03
C PRO A 413 5.66 5.88 37.86
N SER A 414 5.19 7.10 38.15
CA SER A 414 3.78 7.49 37.92
C SER A 414 3.42 7.52 36.43
N GLN A 415 4.29 8.07 35.57
CA GLN A 415 4.12 8.10 34.12
C GLN A 415 4.12 6.68 33.54
N ILE A 416 5.01 5.81 34.06
CA ILE A 416 5.09 4.41 33.63
C ILE A 416 3.84 3.63 34.09
N LYS A 417 3.34 3.88 35.31
CA LYS A 417 2.20 3.15 35.87
C LYS A 417 0.92 3.38 35.06
N GLU A 418 0.71 4.59 34.57
CA GLU A 418 -0.44 4.93 33.71
C GLU A 418 -0.44 4.11 32.40
N GLU A 419 0.75 3.76 31.91
CA GLU A 419 0.95 3.06 30.63
C GLU A 419 1.48 1.63 30.78
N ALA A 420 1.50 1.08 31.99
CA ALA A 420 2.15 -0.20 32.29
C ALA A 420 1.60 -1.36 31.46
N ASP A 421 0.29 -1.37 31.18
CA ASP A 421 -0.36 -2.40 30.38
C ASP A 421 0.06 -2.32 28.89
N ARG A 422 0.17 -1.10 28.34
CA ARG A 422 0.65 -0.89 26.97
C ARG A 422 2.14 -1.18 26.84
N ILE A 423 2.96 -0.65 27.75
CA ILE A 423 4.40 -0.86 27.80
C ILE A 423 4.71 -2.35 28.01
N GLY A 424 3.99 -3.04 28.90
CA GLY A 424 4.14 -4.47 29.14
C GLY A 424 3.89 -5.29 27.86
N THR A 425 2.81 -4.98 27.14
CA THR A 425 2.51 -5.62 25.85
C THR A 425 3.60 -5.37 24.81
N ILE A 426 4.11 -4.14 24.73
CA ILE A 426 5.17 -3.75 23.79
C ILE A 426 6.49 -4.46 24.12
N LEU A 427 6.91 -4.47 25.38
CA LEU A 427 8.15 -5.10 25.83
C LEU A 427 8.11 -6.61 25.62
N ILE A 428 6.96 -7.25 25.90
CA ILE A 428 6.75 -8.67 25.62
C ILE A 428 6.85 -8.94 24.12
N LYS A 429 6.17 -8.16 23.27
CA LYS A 429 6.24 -8.32 21.81
C LYS A 429 7.64 -8.08 21.23
N SER A 430 8.34 -7.05 21.72
CA SER A 430 9.70 -6.72 21.29
C SER A 430 10.69 -7.84 21.64
N LYS A 431 10.64 -8.32 22.89
CA LYS A 431 11.48 -9.44 23.34
C LYS A 431 11.12 -10.77 22.68
N LEU A 432 9.84 -11.04 22.41
CA LEU A 432 9.44 -12.22 21.63
C LEU A 432 10.03 -12.17 20.21
N LYS A 433 10.06 -11.00 19.57
CA LYS A 433 10.68 -10.83 18.26
C LYS A 433 12.18 -11.15 18.29
N ASP A 434 12.91 -10.65 19.30
CA ASP A 434 14.34 -10.93 19.47
C ASP A 434 14.62 -12.43 19.70
N LEU A 435 13.75 -13.12 20.45
CA LEU A 435 13.84 -14.57 20.66
C LEU A 435 13.58 -15.37 19.38
N TYR A 436 12.59 -14.97 18.59
CA TYR A 436 12.28 -15.60 17.31
C TYR A 436 13.42 -15.43 16.30
N THR A 437 14.12 -14.29 16.32
CA THR A 437 15.23 -14.04 15.39
C THR A 437 16.57 -14.63 15.85
N ASN A 438 16.83 -14.77 17.15
CA ASN A 438 18.16 -15.15 17.65
C ASN A 438 18.28 -16.55 18.26
N LYS A 439 17.22 -17.38 18.34
CA LYS A 439 17.28 -18.74 18.95
C LYS A 439 18.01 -18.76 20.31
N ILE A 440 17.83 -17.74 21.13
CA ILE A 440 18.41 -17.70 22.48
C ILE A 440 17.40 -18.30 23.45
N ASP A 441 17.83 -19.29 24.23
CA ASP A 441 17.06 -19.81 25.36
C ASP A 441 17.12 -18.76 26.50
N PHE A 442 15.99 -18.12 26.79
CA PHE A 442 15.91 -17.03 27.76
C PHE A 442 14.92 -17.37 28.88
N ASP A 443 15.39 -17.26 30.13
CA ASP A 443 14.63 -17.58 31.33
C ASP A 443 13.60 -16.47 31.66
N TRP A 444 12.41 -16.62 31.07
CA TRP A 444 11.27 -15.74 31.28
C TRP A 444 10.77 -15.74 32.73
N ASP A 445 10.90 -16.85 33.43
CA ASP A 445 10.42 -16.99 34.80
C ASP A 445 11.23 -16.11 35.76
N SER A 446 12.55 -16.01 35.54
CA SER A 446 13.43 -15.14 36.32
C SER A 446 13.11 -13.64 36.15
N LEU A 447 12.83 -13.19 34.92
CA LEU A 447 12.47 -11.80 34.66
C LEU A 447 11.09 -11.45 35.24
N TYR A 448 10.10 -12.32 35.02
CA TYR A 448 8.74 -12.11 35.51
C TYR A 448 8.69 -12.14 37.04
N LYS A 449 9.49 -13.02 37.67
CA LYS A 449 9.68 -13.06 39.11
C LYS A 449 10.27 -11.76 39.66
N LYS A 450 11.35 -11.23 39.06
CA LYS A 450 11.94 -9.93 39.44
C LYS A 450 10.94 -8.77 39.32
N TYR A 451 10.15 -8.74 38.25
CA TYR A 451 9.12 -7.72 38.07
C TYR A 451 8.03 -7.80 39.16
N ARG A 452 7.54 -9.01 39.45
CA ARG A 452 6.56 -9.25 40.53
C ARG A 452 7.10 -8.90 41.91
N GLU A 453 8.36 -9.22 42.21
CA GLU A 453 9.00 -8.85 43.47
C GLU A 453 9.09 -7.33 43.62
N ARG A 454 9.45 -6.61 42.55
CA ARG A 454 9.52 -5.15 42.56
C ARG A 454 8.16 -4.48 42.72
N LEU A 455 7.10 -5.03 42.11
CA LEU A 455 5.73 -4.56 42.35
C LEU A 455 5.30 -4.75 43.82
N LYS A 456 5.62 -5.90 44.42
CA LYS A 456 5.35 -6.18 45.84
C LYS A 456 6.10 -5.22 46.77
N GLU A 457 7.36 -4.90 46.46
CA GLU A 457 8.13 -3.92 47.24
C GLU A 457 7.53 -2.52 47.19
N ILE A 458 7.09 -2.08 46.00
CA ILE A 458 6.43 -0.78 45.80
C ILE A 458 5.13 -0.71 46.60
N GLU A 459 4.33 -1.77 46.55
CA GLU A 459 3.06 -1.87 47.28
C GLU A 459 3.27 -1.91 48.81
N THR A 460 4.29 -2.63 49.26
CA THR A 460 4.69 -2.67 50.69
C THR A 460 5.15 -1.31 51.20
N LYS A 461 5.96 -0.58 50.41
CA LYS A 461 6.40 0.78 50.76
C LYS A 461 5.23 1.76 50.82
N ARG A 462 4.20 1.55 50.00
CA ARG A 462 2.98 2.37 49.98
C ARG A 462 2.09 2.13 51.20
N ASN A 463 1.96 0.88 51.66
CA ASN A 463 1.14 0.57 52.84
C ASN A 463 1.80 0.99 54.17
N LYS A 464 3.12 1.25 54.16
CA LYS A 464 3.86 1.76 55.32
C LYS A 464 3.85 3.29 55.45
N LYS A 465 3.41 4.00 54.41
CA LYS A 465 3.36 5.46 54.34
C LYS A 465 1.90 5.90 54.38
#